data_AF-A0A1M6DPZ0-F1
#
_entry.id   AF-A0A1M6DPZ0-F1
#
_cell.length_a   1.000
_cell.length_b   1.000
_cell.length_c   1.000
_cell.angle_alpha   90.00
_cell.angle_beta   90.00
_cell.angle_gamma   90.00
#
_symmetry.space_group_name_H-M   'P 1'
#
loop_
_entity.id
_entity.type
_entity.pdbx_description
1 polymer ?
#
loop_
_entity_poly.entity_id
_entity_poly.type
_entity_poly.pdbx_seq_one_letter_code
_entity_poly.pdbx_strand_id
1 'polypeptide(L)' 'MERNRFLYLCSEATSGGDAFVRHPGNREEGLITSCSLDTEQMMVKTPGGEVRVWDYRECDDLQRPRLNPFVWDCRYEE' A
#
# COMPACT_ATOMS: atom_id res chain seq x y z
N MET A 1 1.91 7.50 -9.34
CA MET A 1 0.66 6.74 -9.53
C MET A 1 -0.45 7.73 -9.93
N GLU A 2 -1.49 7.29 -10.65
CA GLU A 2 -2.63 8.14 -11.00
C GLU A 2 -3.59 8.39 -9.81
N ARG A 3 -4.25 9.55 -9.80
CA ARG A 3 -5.13 9.98 -8.71
C ARG A 3 -6.32 9.03 -8.47
N ASN A 4 -6.93 8.49 -9.53
CA ASN A 4 -8.02 7.52 -9.38
C ASN A 4 -7.55 6.24 -8.67
N ARG A 5 -6.30 5.82 -8.92
CA ARG A 5 -5.72 4.64 -8.29
C ARG A 5 -5.43 4.90 -6.81
N PHE A 6 -4.94 6.10 -6.47
CA PHE A 6 -4.80 6.55 -5.09
C PHE A 6 -6.13 6.46 -4.33
N LEU A 7 -7.20 7.05 -4.87
CA LEU A 7 -8.52 7.04 -4.23
C LEU A 7 -9.03 5.61 -3.99
N TYR A 8 -8.84 4.72 -4.96
CA TYR A 8 -9.18 3.30 -4.82
C TYR A 8 -8.41 2.64 -3.67
N LEU A 9 -7.09 2.80 -3.63
CA LEU A 9 -6.25 2.18 -2.59
C LEU A 9 -6.58 2.72 -1.18
N CYS A 10 -6.88 4.02 -1.06
CA CYS A 10 -7.30 4.62 0.19
C CYS A 10 -8.66 4.11 0.67
N SER A 11 -9.59 3.89 -0.27
CA SER A 11 -10.87 3.26 0.04
C SER A 11 -10.69 1.82 0.52
N GLU A 12 -9.82 1.03 -0.14
CA GLU A 12 -9.50 -0.35 0.27
C GLU A 12 -8.87 -0.37 1.66
N ALA A 13 -7.85 0.46 1.89
CA ALA A 13 -7.16 0.57 3.18
C ALA A 13 -8.12 0.95 4.32
N THR A 14 -9.03 1.90 4.08
CA THR A 14 -10.05 2.31 5.06
C THR A 14 -11.11 1.24 5.29
N SER A 15 -11.38 0.41 4.29
CA SER A 15 -12.32 -0.73 4.38
C SER A 15 -11.70 -1.96 5.05
N GLY A 16 -10.45 -1.87 5.52
CA GLY A 16 -9.70 -2.97 6.13
C GLY A 16 -9.03 -3.91 5.12
N GLY A 17 -8.92 -3.50 3.86
CA GLY A 17 -8.17 -4.21 2.83
C GLY A 17 -6.69 -3.82 2.85
N ASP A 18 -5.82 -4.77 2.48
CA ASP A 18 -4.39 -4.51 2.38
C ASP A 18 -4.05 -3.83 1.04
N ALA A 19 -3.67 -2.56 1.10
CA ALA A 19 -3.21 -1.79 -0.06
C ALA A 19 -1.70 -1.55 -0.01
N PHE A 20 -0.97 -2.04 -1.01
CA PHE A 20 0.49 -1.92 -1.06
C PHE A 20 0.95 -0.93 -2.12
N VAL A 21 1.99 -0.17 -1.78
CA VAL A 21 2.63 0.78 -2.69
C VAL A 21 4.13 0.63 -2.63
N ARG A 22 4.77 1.02 -3.72
CA ARG A 22 6.22 1.04 -3.83
C ARG A 22 6.68 2.44 -4.19
N HIS A 23 7.68 2.92 -3.48
CA HIS A 23 8.32 4.18 -3.82
C HIS A 23 9.49 3.90 -4.81
N PRO A 24 9.43 4.35 -6.07
CA PRO A 24 10.42 4.05 -7.11
C PRO A 24 11.81 4.61 -6.81
N GLY A 25 11.90 5.72 -6.06
CA GLY A 25 13.17 6.39 -5.75
C GLY A 25 14.09 5.61 -4.79
N ASN A 26 13.51 4.89 -3.83
CA ASN A 26 14.23 4.10 -2.81
C ASN A 26 13.97 2.59 -2.96
N ARG A 27 13.06 2.20 -3.87
CA ARG A 27 12.53 0.84 -4.03
C ARG A 27 11.96 0.27 -2.73
N GLU A 28 11.58 1.11 -1.78
CA GLU A 28 10.91 0.67 -0.56
C GLU A 28 9.46 0.36 -0.87
N GLU A 29 8.97 -0.74 -0.31
CA GLU A 29 7.58 -1.16 -0.38
C GLU A 29 6.96 -0.98 1.01
N GLY A 30 5.66 -0.70 1.05
CA GLY A 30 4.95 -0.66 2.31
C GLY A 30 3.44 -0.74 2.15
N LEU A 31 2.79 -0.94 3.30
CA LEU A 31 1.35 -1.07 3.42
C LEU A 31 0.74 0.29 3.74
N ILE A 32 -0.26 0.71 2.98
CA ILE A 32 -1.03 1.91 3.30
C ILE A 32 -1.87 1.62 4.55
N THR A 33 -1.63 2.37 5.61
CA THR A 33 -2.42 2.30 6.85
C THR A 33 -3.49 3.37 6.91
N SER A 34 -3.27 4.50 6.24
CA SER A 34 -4.22 5.61 6.18
C SER A 34 -3.88 6.55 5.03
N CYS A 35 -4.83 7.38 4.62
CA CYS A 35 -4.64 8.38 3.58
C CYS A 35 -5.22 9.73 4.00
N SER A 36 -4.58 10.81 3.56
CA SER A 36 -5.13 12.17 3.58
C SER A 36 -5.53 12.57 2.16
N LEU A 37 -6.84 12.78 1.96
CA LEU A 37 -7.37 13.26 0.68
C LEU A 37 -7.10 14.75 0.45
N ASP A 38 -6.94 15.53 1.52
CA ASP A 38 -6.70 16.97 1.46
C ASP A 38 -5.29 17.30 0.97
N THR A 39 -4.29 16.57 1.48
CA THR A 39 -2.88 16.74 1.07
C THR A 39 -2.45 15.79 -0.03
N GLU A 40 -3.34 14.87 -0.43
CA GLU A 40 -3.06 13.79 -1.38
C GLU A 40 -1.87 12.91 -0.95
N GLN A 41 -1.73 12.68 0.35
CA GLN A 41 -0.64 11.88 0.92
C GLN A 41 -1.17 10.57 1.51
N MET A 42 -0.33 9.55 1.52
CA MET A 42 -0.62 8.26 2.16
C MET A 42 0.38 7.98 3.27
N MET A 43 -0.13 7.48 4.39
CA MET A 43 0.67 6.89 5.45
C MET A 43 0.94 5.43 5.10
N VAL A 44 2.21 5.13 4.94
CA VAL A 44 2.71 3.83 4.53
C VAL A 44 3.56 3.26 5.67
N LYS A 45 3.18 2.08 6.15
CA LYS A 45 3.96 1.31 7.11
C LYS A 45 4.96 0.44 6.35
N THR A 46 6.25 0.69 6.58
CA THR A 46 7.34 -0.08 6.00
C THR A 46 7.49 -1.42 6.73
N PRO A 47 8.14 -2.43 6.13
CA PRO A 47 8.44 -3.70 6.79
C PRO A 47 9.33 -3.55 8.05
N GLY A 48 10.06 -2.43 8.16
CA GLY A 48 10.81 -2.07 9.37
C GLY A 48 9.92 -1.63 10.55
N GLY A 49 8.61 -1.51 10.34
CA GLY A 49 7.65 -1.05 11.35
C GLY A 49 7.53 0.47 11.44
N GLU A 50 8.31 1.22 10.66
CA GLU A 50 8.22 2.67 10.57
C GLU A 50 6.99 3.09 9.76
N VAL A 51 6.32 4.16 10.17
CA VAL A 51 5.27 4.79 9.38
C VAL A 51 5.86 6.02 8.70
N ARG A 52 5.79 6.04 7.37
CA ARG A 52 6.25 7.14 6.53
C ARG A 52 5.09 7.74 5.76
N VAL A 53 5.21 9.02 5.42
CA VAL A 53 4.21 9.74 4.63
C VAL A 53 4.76 9.87 3.21
N TRP A 54 4.06 9.34 2.23
CA TRP A 54 4.44 9.40 0.82
C TRP A 54 3.37 10.10 -0.02
N ASP A 55 3.79 10.88 -1.02
CA ASP A 55 2.88 11.44 -2.02
C ASP A 55 2.53 10.37 -3.07
N TYR A 56 1.27 10.31 -3.47
CA TYR A 56 0.80 9.37 -4.49
C TYR A 56 1.42 9.60 -5.87
N ARG A 57 1.83 10.82 -6.17
CA ARG A 57 2.52 11.16 -7.41
C ARG A 57 3.90 10.55 -7.47
N GLU A 58 4.55 10.43 -6.32
CA GLU A 58 5.90 9.91 -6.18
C GLU A 58 5.94 8.39 -5.99
N CYS A 59 4.79 7.73 -5.84
CA CYS A 59 4.72 6.27 -5.64
C CYS A 59 4.16 5.55 -6.87
N ASP A 60 4.51 4.27 -7.01
CA ASP A 60 3.86 3.33 -7.92
C ASP A 60 2.92 2.42 -7.13
N ASP A 61 1.77 2.11 -7.71
CA ASP A 61 0.92 1.07 -7.14
C ASP A 61 1.53 -0.29 -7.42
N LEU A 62 1.61 -1.12 -6.39
CA LEU A 62 1.84 -2.53 -6.57
C LEU A 62 0.50 -3.14 -6.97
N GLN A 63 0.12 -2.93 -8.23
CA GLN A 63 -0.92 -3.71 -8.89
C GLN A 63 -0.42 -5.16 -8.96
N ARG A 64 -0.53 -5.90 -7.85
CA ARG A 64 -0.36 -7.35 -7.90
C ARG A 64 -1.59 -7.85 -8.64
N PRO A 65 -1.47 -8.37 -9.88
CA PRO A 65 -2.54 -9.19 -10.41
C PRO A 65 -2.81 -10.27 -9.36
N ARG A 66 -4.08 -10.62 -9.15
CA ARG A 66 -4.55 -11.70 -8.24
C ARG A 66 -3.98 -13.09 -8.55
N LEU A 67 -2.86 -13.19 -9.26
CA LEU A 67 -2.22 -14.41 -9.72
C LEU A 67 -1.11 -14.92 -8.81
N ASN A 68 -0.83 -14.27 -7.67
CA ASN A 68 -0.12 -14.93 -6.57
C ASN A 68 -0.57 -14.27 -5.27
N PRO A 69 -1.51 -14.86 -4.50
CA PRO A 69 -1.57 -14.51 -3.09
C PRO A 69 -0.17 -14.74 -2.55
N PHE A 70 0.38 -13.77 -1.83
CA PHE A 70 1.46 -14.11 -0.93
C PHE A 70 0.96 -15.30 -0.12
N VAL A 71 1.57 -16.46 -0.30
CA VAL A 71 1.52 -17.52 0.68
C VAL A 71 2.25 -16.92 1.89
N TRP A 72 1.51 -16.15 2.68
CA TRP A 72 1.68 -16.27 4.11
C TRP A 72 1.41 -17.73 4.36
N ASP A 73 2.47 -18.49 4.63
CA ASP A 73 2.41 -19.84 5.12
C ASP A 73 1.69 -19.79 6.48
N CYS A 74 0.37 -19.60 6.45
CA CYS A 74 -0.49 -20.05 7.52
C CYS A 74 -0.52 -21.56 7.36
N ARG A 75 0.49 -22.22 7.93
CA ARG A 75 0.34 -23.59 8.42
C ARG A 75 -0.95 -23.66 9.21
N TYR A 76 -1.99 -24.14 8.55
CA TYR A 76 -3.10 -24.80 9.17
C TYR A 76 -2.60 -26.23 9.40
N GLU A 77 -1.95 -26.47 10.54
CA GLU A 77 -1.78 -27.85 11.02
C GLU A 77 -3.10 -28.22 11.72
N GLU A 78 -3.72 -29.29 11.20
CA GLU A 78 -4.98 -29.90 11.66
C GLU A 78 -4.92 -30.45 13.09
#